data_AF-A0A537HIC5-F1
#
_entry.id   AF-A0A537HIC5-F1
#
_cell.length_a   1.000
_cell.length_b   1.000
_cell.length_c   1.000
_cell.angle_alpha   90.00
_cell.angle_beta   90.00
_cell.angle_gamma   90.00
#
_symmetry.space_group_name_H-M   'P 1'
#
loop_
_entity.id
_entity.type
_entity.pdbx_description
1 polymer ?
#
loop_
_entity_poly.entity_id
_entity_poly.type
_entity_poly.pdbx_seq_one_letter_code
_entity_poly.pdbx_strand_id
1 'polypeptide(L)'
;MSTVQQGPNLQNSASSNIKIVRIITAIQVIRLAGIQLILKVQAGLFPSYFAYPFGVGDLFIGLVALPLAYLLRTGGTRKYALVIAWNSVGLADLLFASTVASYGGLNPTIMTDLQTALVVVPVSILLHVVTIALLLTKPLKLFFSKSSV
;
A
#
# COMPACT_ATOMS: atom_id res chain seq x y z
N MET A 1 36.70 -24.80 15.98
CA MET A 1 35.90 -25.02 14.76
C MET A 1 34.79 -23.98 14.76
N SER A 2 35.06 -22.79 14.23
CA SER A 2 34.12 -21.68 14.18
C SER A 2 33.03 -22.00 13.15
N THR A 3 31.80 -22.13 13.61
CA THR A 3 30.61 -22.19 12.76
C THR A 3 30.53 -20.87 11.99
N VAL A 4 30.99 -20.88 10.74
CA VAL A 4 30.72 -19.80 9.80
C VAL A 4 29.21 -19.75 9.63
N GLN A 5 28.56 -18.80 10.29
CA GLN A 5 27.16 -18.48 10.01
C GLN A 5 27.10 -18.02 8.55
N GLN A 6 26.75 -18.94 7.65
CA GLN A 6 26.50 -18.63 6.25
C GLN A 6 25.31 -17.69 6.21
N GLY A 7 25.56 -16.41 5.91
CA GLY A 7 24.50 -15.42 5.71
C GLY A 7 23.49 -15.92 4.68
N PRO A 8 22.22 -15.49 4.78
CA PRO A 8 21.15 -16.04 3.95
C PRO A 8 21.45 -15.89 2.46
N ASN A 9 21.40 -17.00 1.73
CA ASN A 9 21.60 -17.04 0.28
C ASN A 9 20.69 -16.00 -0.41
N LEU A 10 21.26 -15.12 -1.25
CA LEU A 10 20.56 -14.01 -1.89
C LEU A 10 19.30 -14.45 -2.67
N GLN A 11 19.30 -15.66 -3.24
CA GLN A 11 18.16 -16.20 -3.98
C GLN A 11 17.02 -16.63 -3.03
N ASN A 12 17.36 -17.22 -1.88
CA ASN A 12 16.38 -17.57 -0.84
C ASN A 12 15.76 -16.29 -0.25
N SER A 13 16.59 -15.28 0.02
CA SER A 13 16.13 -13.96 0.47
C SER A 13 15.21 -13.28 -0.56
N ALA A 14 15.54 -13.37 -1.85
CA ALA A 14 14.67 -12.84 -2.91
C ALA A 14 13.31 -13.54 -2.96
N SER A 15 13.29 -14.88 -2.85
CA SER A 15 12.07 -15.69 -2.84
C SER A 15 11.16 -15.40 -1.63
N SER A 16 11.75 -15.22 -0.44
CA SER A 16 10.99 -14.84 0.76
C SER A 16 10.47 -13.40 0.64
N ASN A 17 11.32 -12.45 0.24
CA ASN A 17 10.94 -11.04 0.16
C ASN A 17 9.85 -10.79 -0.90
N ILE A 18 9.89 -11.46 -2.05
CA ILE A 18 8.85 -11.31 -3.06
C ILE A 18 7.50 -11.86 -2.58
N LYS A 19 7.50 -12.96 -1.81
CA LYS A 19 6.26 -13.47 -1.18
C LYS A 19 5.69 -12.44 -0.21
N ILE A 20 6.53 -11.83 0.63
CA ILE A 20 6.12 -10.78 1.57
C ILE A 20 5.53 -9.58 0.82
N VAL A 21 6.25 -9.05 -0.18
CA VAL A 21 5.77 -7.93 -1.01
C VAL A 21 4.44 -8.23 -1.67
N ARG A 22 4.24 -9.46 -2.18
CA ARG A 22 2.97 -9.90 -2.77
C ARG A 22 1.83 -9.92 -1.75
N ILE A 23 2.07 -10.46 -0.56
CA ILE A 23 1.06 -10.51 0.51
C ILE A 23 0.69 -9.09 0.95
N ILE A 24 1.68 -8.24 1.20
CA ILE A 24 1.44 -6.84 1.58
C ILE A 24 0.64 -6.12 0.49
N THR A 25 1.02 -6.30 -0.77
CA THR A 25 0.28 -5.72 -1.91
C THR A 25 -1.17 -6.21 -1.95
N ALA A 26 -1.42 -7.50 -1.72
CA ALA A 26 -2.77 -8.06 -1.73
C ALA A 26 -3.64 -7.56 -0.56
N ILE A 27 -3.06 -7.40 0.63
CA ILE A 27 -3.77 -6.91 1.83
C ILE A 27 -4.35 -5.51 1.62
N GLN A 28 -3.73 -4.69 0.76
CA GLN A 28 -4.22 -3.34 0.44
C GLN A 28 -5.62 -3.34 -0.21
N VAL A 29 -6.17 -4.49 -0.62
CA VAL A 29 -7.58 -4.63 -0.99
C VAL A 29 -8.53 -4.17 0.12
N ILE A 30 -8.09 -4.18 1.38
CA ILE A 30 -8.86 -3.64 2.51
C ILE A 30 -9.28 -2.18 2.30
N ARG A 31 -8.53 -1.43 1.49
CA ARG A 31 -8.84 -0.03 1.15
C ARG A 31 -10.11 0.13 0.34
N LEU A 32 -10.68 -0.95 -0.23
CA LEU A 32 -12.04 -0.89 -0.79
C LEU A 32 -13.10 -0.47 0.24
N ALA A 33 -12.81 -0.58 1.54
CA ALA A 33 -13.65 -0.02 2.60
C ALA A 33 -13.86 1.51 2.47
N GLY A 34 -12.99 2.23 1.75
CA GLY A 34 -13.17 3.65 1.42
C GLY A 34 -14.47 3.96 0.68
N ILE A 35 -15.13 2.96 0.07
CA ILE A 35 -16.48 3.11 -0.50
C ILE A 35 -17.50 3.62 0.52
N GLN A 36 -17.33 3.26 1.79
CA GLN A 36 -18.22 3.69 2.87
C GLN A 36 -18.22 5.21 3.05
N LEU A 37 -17.10 5.88 2.78
CA LEU A 37 -17.00 7.33 2.84
C LEU A 37 -17.83 7.99 1.74
N ILE A 38 -17.82 7.41 0.54
CA ILE A 38 -18.63 7.89 -0.60
C ILE A 38 -20.12 7.74 -0.31
N LEU A 39 -20.53 6.59 0.24
CA LEU A 39 -21.92 6.35 0.64
C LEU A 39 -22.38 7.33 1.73
N LYS A 40 -21.50 7.69 2.67
CA LYS A 40 -21.80 8.70 3.70
C LYS A 40 -21.97 10.11 3.14
N VAL A 41 -21.29 10.46 2.05
CA VAL A 41 -21.54 11.72 1.33
C VAL A 41 -22.92 11.70 0.69
N GLN A 42 -23.30 10.60 0.04
CA GLN A 42 -24.62 10.46 -0.59
C GLN A 42 -25.76 10.52 0.44
N ALA A 43 -25.52 10.03 1.66
CA ALA A 43 -26.45 10.13 2.78
C ALA A 43 -26.46 11.51 3.47
N GLY A 44 -25.64 12.47 3.02
CA GLY A 44 -25.53 13.80 3.62
C GLY A 44 -24.84 13.84 4.98
N LEU A 45 -24.16 12.76 5.37
CA LEU A 45 -23.48 12.65 6.67
C LEU A 45 -22.12 13.34 6.65
N PHE A 46 -21.36 13.18 5.55
CA PHE A 46 -20.02 13.72 5.40
C PHE A 46 -19.95 14.78 4.30
N PRO A 47 -19.17 15.86 4.47
CA PRO A 47 -18.89 16.80 3.41
C PRO A 47 -18.18 16.13 2.23
N SER A 48 -18.60 16.47 1.01
CA SER A 48 -18.01 15.95 -0.23
C SER A 48 -16.51 16.23 -0.34
N TYR A 49 -16.07 17.43 0.04
CA TYR A 49 -14.65 17.81 0.03
C TYR A 49 -13.78 16.93 0.93
N PHE A 50 -14.37 16.34 1.97
CA PHE A 50 -13.68 15.47 2.89
C PHE A 50 -13.66 14.03 2.39
N ALA A 51 -14.81 13.48 2.02
CA ALA A 51 -14.91 12.04 1.76
C ALA A 51 -14.53 11.60 0.34
N TYR A 52 -14.64 12.47 -0.68
CA TYR A 52 -14.24 12.11 -2.04
C TYR A 52 -12.73 11.86 -2.19
N PRO A 53 -11.84 12.74 -1.69
CA PRO A 53 -10.41 12.48 -1.77
C PRO A 53 -10.01 11.16 -1.13
N PHE A 54 -10.54 10.88 0.07
CA PHE A 54 -10.28 9.62 0.77
C PHE A 54 -10.81 8.42 0.00
N GLY A 55 -12.11 8.43 -0.33
CA GLY A 55 -12.78 7.27 -0.90
C GLY A 55 -12.29 6.91 -2.30
N VAL A 56 -12.00 7.89 -3.16
CA VAL A 56 -11.59 7.63 -4.54
C VAL A 56 -10.17 7.07 -4.60
N GLY A 57 -9.22 7.63 -3.85
CA GLY A 57 -7.86 7.13 -3.80
C GLY A 57 -7.78 5.74 -3.17
N ASP A 58 -8.49 5.53 -2.06
CA ASP A 58 -8.67 4.22 -1.42
C ASP A 58 -9.20 3.16 -2.38
N LEU A 59 -10.25 3.49 -3.15
CA LEU A 59 -10.82 2.60 -4.14
C LEU A 59 -9.84 2.25 -5.25
N PHE A 60 -9.14 3.25 -5.80
CA PHE A 60 -8.16 3.01 -6.84
C PHE A 60 -7.04 2.07 -6.36
N ILE A 61 -6.47 2.34 -5.17
CA ILE A 61 -5.43 1.50 -4.59
C ILE A 61 -5.97 0.09 -4.32
N GLY A 62 -7.12 -0.03 -3.65
CA GLY A 62 -7.73 -1.33 -3.33
C GLY A 62 -8.08 -2.18 -4.56
N LEU A 63 -8.56 -1.56 -5.64
CA LEU A 63 -8.89 -2.26 -6.88
C LEU A 63 -7.65 -2.79 -7.60
N VAL A 64 -6.57 -2.01 -7.62
CA VAL A 64 -5.33 -2.38 -8.32
C VAL A 64 -4.46 -3.34 -7.49
N ALA A 65 -4.68 -3.46 -6.18
CA ALA A 65 -3.95 -4.32 -5.26
C ALA A 65 -3.85 -5.78 -5.72
N LEU A 66 -4.99 -6.44 -6.00
CA LEU A 66 -5.01 -7.86 -6.39
C LEU A 66 -4.38 -8.13 -7.77
N PRO A 67 -4.71 -7.38 -8.84
CA PRO A 67 -4.02 -7.48 -10.13
C PRO A 67 -2.51 -7.34 -10.00
N LEU A 68 -2.04 -6.39 -9.18
CA LEU A 68 -0.62 -6.11 -9.01
C LEU A 68 0.08 -7.21 -8.20
N ALA A 69 -0.57 -7.73 -7.15
CA ALA A 69 -0.07 -8.87 -6.38
C ALA A 69 0.03 -10.17 -7.22
N TYR A 70 -0.86 -10.33 -8.19
CA TYR A 70 -0.79 -11.41 -9.18
C TYR A 70 0.39 -11.20 -10.14
N LEU A 71 0.55 -9.99 -10.69
CA LEU A 71 1.62 -9.64 -11.63
C LEU A 71 3.02 -9.90 -11.05
N LEU A 72 3.19 -9.64 -9.75
CA LEU A 72 4.41 -9.87 -8.99
C LEU A 72 4.84 -11.34 -8.83
N ARG A 73 4.07 -12.32 -9.34
CA ARG A 73 4.48 -13.74 -9.40
C ARG A 73 5.72 -13.97 -10.25
N THR A 74 5.96 -13.07 -11.19
CA THR A 74 7.07 -13.11 -12.13
C THR A 74 7.83 -11.81 -12.03
N GLY A 75 9.15 -11.84 -12.25
CA GLY A 75 9.94 -10.62 -12.25
C GLY A 75 9.85 -9.84 -13.57
N GLY A 76 10.67 -8.79 -13.68
CA GLY A 76 10.75 -7.88 -14.82
C GLY A 76 10.79 -6.41 -14.39
N THR A 77 11.68 -5.64 -15.01
CA THR A 77 11.91 -4.20 -14.72
C THR A 77 10.66 -3.33 -14.84
N ARG A 78 9.77 -3.62 -15.80
CA ARG A 78 8.49 -2.88 -15.94
C ARG A 78 7.56 -3.11 -14.75
N LYS A 79 7.49 -4.35 -14.25
CA LYS A 79 6.66 -4.71 -13.08
C LYS A 79 7.21 -4.07 -11.82
N TYR A 80 8.54 -4.05 -11.69
CA TYR A 80 9.23 -3.34 -10.61
C TYR A 80 8.85 -1.86 -10.58
N ALA A 81 8.97 -1.16 -11.71
CA ALA A 81 8.62 0.25 -11.82
C ALA A 81 7.14 0.50 -11.52
N LEU A 82 6.24 -0.35 -12.04
CA LEU A 82 4.80 -0.25 -11.80
C LEU A 82 4.47 -0.37 -10.30
N VAL A 83 5.10 -1.30 -9.59
CA VAL A 83 4.84 -1.53 -8.17
C VAL A 83 5.37 -0.38 -7.32
N ILE A 84 6.54 0.18 -7.66
CA ILE A 84 7.04 1.40 -7.01
C ILE A 84 6.07 2.55 -7.23
N ALA A 85 5.69 2.82 -8.49
CA ALA A 85 4.77 3.90 -8.82
C ALA A 85 3.43 3.76 -8.08
N TRP A 86 2.85 2.57 -8.06
CA TRP A 86 1.61 2.31 -7.34
C TRP A 86 1.74 2.54 -5.82
N ASN A 87 2.84 2.12 -5.20
CA ASN A 87 3.08 2.41 -3.77
C ASN A 87 3.26 3.91 -3.52
N SER A 88 3.94 4.64 -4.41
CA SER A 88 4.08 6.08 -4.31
C SER A 88 2.73 6.81 -4.41
N VAL A 89 1.86 6.38 -5.32
CA VAL A 89 0.48 6.91 -5.42
C VAL A 89 -0.30 6.63 -4.15
N GLY A 90 -0.24 5.41 -3.62
CA GLY A 90 -0.95 5.05 -2.38
C GLY A 90 -0.47 5.80 -1.14
N LEU A 91 0.82 6.15 -1.07
CA LEU A 91 1.37 7.03 -0.02
C LEU A 91 0.92 8.47 -0.19
N ALA A 92 1.01 9.01 -1.40
CA ALA A 92 0.60 10.39 -1.68
C ALA A 92 -0.87 10.60 -1.31
N ASP A 93 -1.73 9.63 -1.64
CA ASP A 93 -3.13 9.61 -1.28
C ASP A 93 -3.36 9.65 0.24
N LEU A 94 -2.73 8.74 1.01
CA LEU A 94 -2.87 8.70 2.47
C LEU A 94 -2.38 9.99 3.15
N LEU A 95 -1.28 10.58 2.65
CA LEU A 95 -0.73 11.82 3.18
C LEU A 95 -1.62 13.02 2.86
N PHE A 96 -2.14 13.08 1.63
CA PHE A 96 -3.09 14.11 1.22
C PHE A 96 -4.38 14.03 2.04
N ALA A 97 -4.94 12.83 2.16
CA ALA A 97 -6.13 12.55 2.97
C ALA A 97 -5.92 12.97 4.44
N SER A 98 -4.81 12.54 5.06
CA SER A 98 -4.47 12.92 6.43
C SER A 98 -4.37 14.45 6.61
N THR A 99 -3.80 15.14 5.62
CA THR A 99 -3.67 16.59 5.63
C THR A 99 -5.03 17.27 5.53
N VAL A 100 -5.91 16.81 4.63
CA VAL A 100 -7.30 17.31 4.50
C VAL A 100 -8.08 17.10 5.80
N ALA A 101 -7.94 15.95 6.45
CA ALA A 101 -8.57 15.69 7.75
C ALA A 101 -8.10 16.65 8.85
N SER A 102 -6.80 16.99 8.89
CA SER A 102 -6.26 17.94 9.87
C SER A 102 -6.76 19.37 9.67
N TYR A 103 -6.91 19.83 8.43
CA TYR A 103 -7.38 21.20 8.13
C TYR A 103 -8.91 21.34 8.15
N GLY A 104 -9.65 20.30 7.76
CA GLY A 104 -11.09 20.35 7.57
C GLY A 104 -11.93 20.45 8.85
N GLY A 105 -11.30 20.33 10.03
CA GLY A 105 -11.98 20.30 11.33
C GLY A 105 -12.85 19.05 11.48
N LEU A 106 -12.38 18.05 12.22
CA LEU A 106 -13.16 16.83 12.42
C LEU A 106 -14.32 17.12 13.39
N ASN A 107 -15.54 17.22 12.86
CA ASN A 107 -16.76 17.23 13.69
C ASN A 107 -16.81 15.93 14.54
N PRO A 108 -17.31 15.95 15.79
CA PRO A 108 -17.47 14.76 16.63
C PRO A 108 -18.03 13.52 15.91
N THR A 109 -19.00 13.69 15.00
CA THR A 109 -19.58 12.61 14.20
C THR A 109 -18.57 11.99 13.23
N ILE A 110 -17.70 12.80 12.64
CA ILE A 110 -16.60 12.34 11.78
C ILE A 110 -15.55 11.62 12.64
N MET A 111 -15.24 12.13 13.83
CA MET A 111 -14.26 11.53 14.74
C MET A 111 -14.67 10.14 15.22
N THR A 112 -15.95 9.93 15.55
CA THR A 112 -16.46 8.60 15.94
C THR A 112 -16.38 7.61 14.79
N ASP A 113 -16.66 8.07 13.58
CA ASP A 113 -16.64 7.24 12.37
C ASP A 113 -15.22 6.94 11.85
N LEU A 114 -14.24 7.79 12.15
CA LEU A 114 -12.84 7.63 11.74
C LEU A 114 -11.97 6.85 12.74
N GLN A 115 -12.52 6.32 13.83
CA GLN A 115 -11.74 5.58 14.83
C GLN A 115 -10.96 4.41 14.21
N THR A 116 -11.56 3.71 13.25
CA THR A 116 -10.89 2.63 12.49
C THR A 116 -9.80 3.20 11.58
N ALA A 117 -10.02 4.36 10.97
CA ALA A 117 -9.05 5.04 10.13
C ALA A 117 -7.79 5.45 10.91
N LEU A 118 -7.89 5.77 12.20
CA LEU A 118 -6.74 6.08 13.06
C LEU A 118 -5.74 4.93 13.15
N VAL A 119 -6.18 3.68 12.96
CA VAL A 119 -5.32 2.50 12.95
C VAL A 119 -4.98 2.10 11.51
N VAL A 120 -5.99 2.06 10.63
CA VAL A 120 -5.83 1.58 9.26
C VAL A 120 -4.92 2.49 8.43
N VAL A 121 -5.00 3.82 8.59
CA VAL A 121 -4.18 4.77 7.82
C VAL A 121 -2.69 4.60 8.16
N PRO A 122 -2.24 4.67 9.43
CA PRO A 122 -0.83 4.46 9.75
C PRO A 122 -0.32 3.08 9.34
N VAL A 123 -1.12 2.02 9.55
CA VAL A 123 -0.76 0.68 9.10
C VAL A 123 -0.58 0.63 7.59
N SER A 124 -1.50 1.25 6.83
CA SER A 124 -1.41 1.29 5.36
C SER A 124 -0.19 2.07 4.87
N ILE A 125 0.17 3.18 5.54
CA ILE A 125 1.41 3.92 5.29
C ILE A 125 2.62 3.00 5.51
N LEU A 126 2.68 2.30 6.65
CA LEU A 126 3.77 1.38 6.97
C LEU A 126 3.89 0.27 5.93
N LEU A 127 2.77 -0.32 5.48
CA LEU A 127 2.77 -1.35 4.46
C LEU A 127 3.34 -0.87 3.12
N HIS A 128 3.03 0.37 2.70
CA HIS A 128 3.63 0.96 1.51
C HIS A 128 5.13 1.23 1.69
N VAL A 129 5.53 1.81 2.83
CA VAL A 129 6.95 2.10 3.14
C VAL A 129 7.77 0.81 3.19
N VAL A 130 7.28 -0.23 3.86
CA VAL A 130 7.93 -1.53 3.94
C VAL A 130 8.06 -2.16 2.55
N THR A 131 7.02 -2.08 1.73
CA THR A 131 7.07 -2.58 0.35
C THR A 131 8.15 -1.88 -0.46
N ILE A 132 8.22 -0.56 -0.42
CA ILE A 132 9.26 0.22 -1.10
C ILE A 132 10.65 -0.15 -0.55
N ALA A 133 10.81 -0.19 0.77
CA ALA A 133 12.08 -0.53 1.41
C ALA A 133 12.58 -1.92 0.97
N LEU A 134 11.69 -2.93 0.96
CA LEU A 134 12.00 -4.26 0.45
C LEU A 134 12.39 -4.23 -1.03
N LEU A 135 11.66 -3.50 -1.88
CA LEU A 135 11.96 -3.35 -3.31
C LEU A 135 13.31 -2.66 -3.57
N LEU A 136 13.82 -1.87 -2.64
CA LEU A 136 15.13 -1.24 -2.75
C LEU A 136 16.28 -2.18 -2.34
N THR A 137 16.00 -3.32 -1.70
CA THR A 137 17.01 -4.30 -1.31
C THR A 137 17.64 -4.99 -2.53
N LYS A 138 18.94 -5.32 -2.41
CA LYS A 138 19.69 -6.05 -3.44
C LYS A 138 18.99 -7.34 -3.95
N PRO A 139 18.47 -8.25 -3.09
CA PRO A 139 17.85 -9.48 -3.57
C PRO A 139 16.66 -9.24 -4.52
N LEU A 140 15.80 -8.27 -4.20
CA LEU A 140 14.64 -7.96 -5.05
C LEU A 140 15.05 -7.23 -6.34
N LYS A 141 16.00 -6.28 -6.29
CA LYS A 141 16.54 -5.65 -7.49
C LYS A 141 17.09 -6.68 -8.48
N LEU A 142 17.84 -7.67 -7.99
CA LEU A 142 18.38 -8.75 -8.81
C LEU A 142 17.28 -9.66 -9.37
N PHE A 143 16.26 -10.00 -8.56
CA PHE A 143 15.12 -10.80 -9.02
C PHE A 143 14.41 -10.14 -10.23
N PHE A 144 14.14 -8.84 -10.16
CA PHE A 144 13.48 -8.12 -11.26
C PHE A 144 14.37 -7.89 -12.48
N SER A 145 15.69 -7.76 -12.30
CA SER A 145 16.66 -7.56 -13.39
C SER A 145 17.01 -8.86 -14.13
N LYS A 146 17.09 -10.01 -13.45
CA LYS A 146 17.42 -11.29 -14.09
C LYS A 146 16.27 -11.88 -14.92
N SER A 147 15.06 -11.44 -14.65
CA SER A 147 13.83 -11.91 -15.29
C SER A 147 13.37 -11.04 -16.46
N SER A 148 14.16 -10.03 -16.82
CA SER A 148 13.95 -9.20 -18.02
C SER A 148 14.79 -9.63 -19.22
N VAL A 149 15.49 -10.77 -19.10
CA VAL A 149 16.19 -11.49 -20.18
C VAL A 149 15.33 -12.68 -20.58
#